data_AF-A0AAV1I5J4-F1
#
_entry.id   AF-A0AAV1I5J4-F1
#
_cell.length_a   1.000
_cell.length_b   1.000
_cell.length_c   1.000
_cell.angle_alpha   90.00
_cell.angle_beta   90.00
_cell.angle_gamma   90.00
#
_symmetry.space_group_name_H-M   'P 1'
#
loop_
_entity.id
_entity.type
_entity.pdbx_description
1 polymer ?
#
loop_
_entity_poly.entity_id
_entity_poly.type
_entity_poly.pdbx_seq_one_letter_code
_entity_poly.pdbx_strand_id
1 'polypeptide(L)'
;MVDVIARSSAQAQGLRGPITSLQKLQRAGQTLYLAAERTVADRVRLVGLLKTGRKSLFLRDAGAAYCSRQLLCVLDFFVLPQHQRQGLGQALFQVFQATEQESPGSVAYDTPSPKLLSFLQKHYGLGDFMPQDNRFVVFNAFWQSHSSSNAEQREECCIKGTDAATQQIRIGTPCSAPSNSCTLAI
;
A
#
# COMPACT_ATOMS: atom_id res chain seq x y z
N MET A 1 -21.01 3.72 16.88
CA MET A 1 -19.86 3.10 17.60
C MET A 1 -18.54 3.40 16.91
N VAL A 2 -18.40 3.13 15.61
CA VAL A 2 -17.17 3.41 14.84
C VAL A 2 -16.77 4.90 14.90
N ASP A 3 -17.72 5.83 14.80
CA ASP A 3 -17.40 7.27 14.81
C ASP A 3 -16.77 7.75 16.13
N VAL A 4 -17.07 7.07 17.25
CA VAL A 4 -16.49 7.40 18.56
C VAL A 4 -15.01 7.08 18.55
N ILE A 5 -14.64 5.85 18.19
CA ILE A 5 -13.24 5.43 18.16
C ILE A 5 -12.46 6.14 17.05
N ALA A 6 -13.09 6.43 15.91
CA ALA A 6 -12.46 7.20 14.85
C ALA A 6 -12.16 8.66 15.26
N ARG A 7 -13.03 9.30 16.06
CA ARG A 7 -12.73 10.61 16.65
C ARG A 7 -11.56 10.52 17.62
N SER A 8 -11.49 9.48 18.44
CA SER A 8 -10.35 9.24 19.33
C SER A 8 -9.05 9.00 18.55
N SER A 9 -9.10 8.27 17.43
CA SER A 9 -7.97 8.11 16.51
C SER A 9 -7.48 9.46 15.97
N ALA A 10 -8.39 10.30 15.47
CA ALA A 10 -8.05 11.63 14.95
C ALA A 10 -7.44 12.54 16.02
N GLN A 11 -7.98 12.54 17.24
CA GLN A 11 -7.43 13.31 18.35
C GLN A 11 -6.01 12.85 18.71
N ALA A 12 -5.77 11.54 18.76
CA ALA A 12 -4.44 10.99 19.06
C ALA A 12 -3.40 11.30 17.98
N GLN A 13 -3.84 11.50 16.72
CA GLN A 13 -3.00 11.87 15.59
C GLN A 13 -2.91 13.39 15.37
N GLY A 14 -3.58 14.21 16.21
CA GLY A 14 -3.59 15.67 16.06
C GLY A 14 -4.37 16.18 14.83
N LEU A 15 -5.30 15.40 14.30
CA LEU A 15 -6.10 15.74 13.12
C LEU A 15 -7.31 16.60 13.51
N ARG A 16 -7.72 17.52 12.61
CA ARG A 16 -8.89 18.39 12.81
C ARG A 16 -10.23 17.63 12.86
N GLY A 17 -10.26 16.40 12.35
CA GLY A 17 -11.45 15.55 12.35
C GLY A 17 -11.15 14.11 11.92
N PRO A 18 -12.12 13.20 12.07
CA PRO A 18 -11.94 11.78 11.77
C PRO A 18 -11.70 11.52 10.28
N ILE A 19 -10.57 10.86 9.98
CA ILE A 19 -10.27 10.33 8.64
C ILE A 19 -11.05 9.05 8.33
N THR A 20 -11.56 8.40 9.38
CA THR A 20 -12.34 7.17 9.28
C THR A 20 -13.80 7.49 9.66
N SER A 21 -14.73 7.29 8.74
CA SER A 21 -16.17 7.40 9.00
C SER A 21 -16.92 6.37 8.17
N LEU A 22 -18.10 5.94 8.63
CA LEU A 22 -18.86 4.90 7.94
C LEU A 22 -19.17 5.26 6.48
N GLN A 23 -19.50 6.54 6.22
CA GLN A 23 -19.77 7.05 4.88
C GLN A 23 -18.53 7.02 3.97
N LYS A 24 -17.33 7.30 4.52
CA LYS A 24 -16.07 7.25 3.77
C LYS A 24 -15.69 5.81 3.42
N LEU A 25 -15.97 4.85 4.31
CA LEU A 25 -15.68 3.43 4.11
C LEU A 25 -16.51 2.84 2.96
N GLN A 26 -17.81 3.13 2.93
CA GLN A 26 -18.74 2.58 1.93
C GLN A 26 -18.37 2.94 0.48
N ARG A 27 -17.75 4.09 0.25
CA ARG A 27 -17.43 4.59 -1.10
C ARG A 27 -16.03 4.22 -1.58
N ALA A 28 -15.12 3.85 -0.68
CA ALA A 28 -13.69 3.85 -0.96
C ALA A 28 -13.08 2.45 -1.15
N GLY A 29 -13.86 1.36 -1.07
CA GLY A 29 -13.34 -0.01 -1.14
C GLY A 29 -12.31 -0.28 -0.05
N GLN A 30 -12.58 0.20 1.17
CA GLN A 30 -11.67 0.09 2.32
C GLN A 30 -12.17 -0.97 3.29
N THR A 31 -11.26 -1.75 3.84
CA THR A 31 -11.54 -2.74 4.88
C THR A 31 -11.26 -2.14 6.25
N LEU A 32 -12.18 -2.33 7.20
CA LEU A 32 -12.01 -1.89 8.58
C LEU A 32 -12.03 -3.09 9.53
N TYR A 33 -10.90 -3.35 10.18
CA TYR A 33 -10.78 -4.30 11.27
C TYR A 33 -10.99 -3.59 12.60
N LEU A 34 -11.76 -4.22 13.48
CA LEU A 34 -12.16 -3.64 14.76
C LEU A 34 -11.79 -4.60 15.89
N ALA A 35 -11.15 -4.06 16.93
CA ALA A 35 -11.00 -4.75 18.20
C ALA A 35 -12.07 -4.26 19.15
N ALA A 36 -12.78 -5.18 19.80
CA ALA A 36 -13.87 -4.89 20.71
C ALA A 36 -13.69 -5.65 22.02
N GLU A 37 -14.12 -5.03 23.12
CA GLU A 37 -14.11 -5.60 24.46
C GLU A 37 -15.52 -5.55 25.04
N ARG A 38 -15.88 -6.57 25.82
CA ARG A 38 -17.15 -6.63 26.54
C ARG A 38 -16.97 -5.98 27.91
N THR A 39 -17.80 -4.98 28.19
CA THR A 39 -17.79 -4.27 29.47
C THR A 39 -18.60 -5.02 30.53
N VAL A 40 -18.37 -4.67 31.80
CA VAL A 40 -19.08 -5.23 32.97
C VAL A 40 -20.62 -5.09 32.84
N ALA A 41 -21.09 -4.08 32.13
CA ALA A 41 -22.51 -3.83 31.89
C ALA A 41 -23.06 -4.56 30.63
N ASP A 42 -22.41 -5.64 30.17
CA ASP A 42 -22.78 -6.41 28.96
C ASP A 42 -22.61 -5.63 27.63
N ARG A 43 -22.23 -4.36 27.67
CA ARG A 43 -22.07 -3.54 26.46
C ARG A 43 -20.75 -3.84 25.75
N VAL A 44 -20.78 -3.85 24.42
CA VAL A 44 -19.58 -3.96 23.58
C VAL A 44 -18.98 -2.57 23.36
N ARG A 45 -17.69 -2.41 23.63
CA ARG A 45 -16.93 -1.18 23.39
C ARG A 45 -15.83 -1.46 22.37
N LEU A 46 -15.72 -0.62 21.35
CA LEU A 46 -14.58 -0.68 20.43
C LEU A 46 -13.34 -0.10 21.13
N VAL A 47 -12.23 -0.86 21.09
CA VAL A 47 -10.96 -0.52 21.75
C VAL A 47 -9.81 -0.34 20.75
N GLY A 48 -9.96 -0.81 19.52
CA GLY A 48 -8.99 -0.58 18.45
C GLY A 48 -9.62 -0.64 17.06
N LEU A 49 -8.91 -0.06 16.09
CA LEU A 49 -9.22 -0.09 14.68
C LEU A 49 -7.95 -0.22 13.84
N LEU A 50 -8.08 -0.88 12.70
CA LEU A 50 -7.10 -0.91 11.61
C LEU A 50 -7.87 -0.76 10.30
N LYS A 51 -7.51 0.25 9.50
CA LYS A 51 -8.14 0.54 8.22
C LYS A 51 -7.15 0.29 7.10
N THR A 52 -7.57 -0.47 6.11
CA THR A 52 -6.77 -0.78 4.92
C THR A 52 -7.53 -0.46 3.65
N GLY A 53 -6.82 -0.33 2.53
CA GLY A 53 -7.42 -0.19 1.22
C GLY A 53 -6.38 -0.10 0.11
N ARG A 54 -6.76 -0.49 -1.10
CA ARG A 54 -5.86 -0.40 -2.26
C ARG A 54 -5.76 1.04 -2.76
N LYS A 55 -4.53 1.48 -3.06
CA LYS A 55 -4.24 2.79 -3.65
C LYS A 55 -3.21 2.66 -4.76
N SER A 56 -3.38 3.45 -5.82
CA SER A 56 -2.35 3.62 -6.84
C SER A 56 -1.34 4.65 -6.35
N LEU A 57 -0.11 4.21 -6.12
CA LEU A 57 0.99 5.02 -5.60
C LEU A 57 2.06 5.16 -6.67
N PHE A 58 2.59 6.36 -6.82
CA PHE A 58 3.83 6.59 -7.57
C PHE A 58 4.99 6.43 -6.60
N LEU A 59 5.77 5.37 -6.79
CA LEU A 59 6.91 5.01 -5.96
C LEU A 59 8.20 5.20 -6.73
N ARG A 60 9.20 5.74 -6.06
CA ARG A 60 10.57 5.81 -6.53
C ARG A 60 11.28 4.51 -6.19
N ASP A 61 11.90 3.90 -7.20
CA ASP A 61 12.76 2.73 -7.07
C ASP A 61 14.23 3.15 -6.79
N ALA A 62 15.08 2.21 -6.35
CA ALA A 62 16.49 2.42 -6.07
C ALA A 62 17.28 2.96 -7.28
N GLY A 63 16.83 2.63 -8.51
CA GLY A 63 17.37 3.19 -9.76
C GLY A 63 16.90 4.61 -10.08
N ALA A 64 16.22 5.30 -9.15
CA ALA A 64 15.62 6.63 -9.31
C ALA A 64 14.52 6.76 -10.38
N ALA A 65 14.00 5.65 -10.91
CA ALA A 65 12.81 5.64 -11.76
C ALA A 65 11.53 5.72 -10.91
N TYR A 66 10.49 6.38 -11.44
CA TYR A 66 9.17 6.45 -10.82
C TYR A 66 8.22 5.45 -11.47
N CYS A 67 7.65 4.55 -10.67
CA CYS A 67 6.67 3.57 -11.11
C CYS A 67 5.32 3.82 -10.45
N SER A 68 4.24 3.84 -11.25
CA SER A 68 2.89 3.71 -10.69
C SER A 68 2.64 2.25 -10.32
N ARG A 69 2.21 1.98 -9.09
CA ARG A 69 1.84 0.64 -8.62
C ARG A 69 0.59 0.70 -7.75
N GLN A 70 -0.31 -0.25 -7.95
CA GLN A 70 -1.47 -0.41 -7.07
C GLN A 70 -1.09 -1.31 -5.88
N LEU A 71 -1.06 -0.74 -4.67
CA LEU A 71 -0.68 -1.43 -3.45
C LEU A 71 -1.79 -1.41 -2.40
N LEU A 72 -1.84 -2.47 -1.60
CA LEU A 72 -2.59 -2.45 -0.36
C LEU A 72 -1.91 -1.50 0.63
N CYS A 73 -2.69 -0.62 1.24
CA CYS A 73 -2.19 0.40 2.13
C CYS A 73 -2.85 0.31 3.50
N VAL A 74 -2.07 0.52 4.56
CA VAL A 74 -2.57 0.81 5.91
C VAL A 74 -2.82 2.32 6.00
N LEU A 75 -4.08 2.70 6.23
CA LEU A 75 -4.57 4.08 6.11
C LEU A 75 -4.92 4.72 7.46
N ASP A 76 -5.21 3.90 8.47
CA ASP A 76 -5.47 4.36 9.84
C ASP A 76 -5.22 3.18 10.78
N PHE A 77 -4.52 3.40 11.88
CA PHE A 77 -4.29 2.38 12.89
C PHE A 77 -4.29 3.02 14.27
N PHE A 78 -5.17 2.53 15.13
CA PHE A 78 -5.35 3.10 16.45
C PHE A 78 -5.84 2.09 17.45
N VAL A 79 -5.26 2.12 18.64
CA VAL A 79 -5.70 1.37 19.82
C VAL A 79 -5.81 2.38 20.96
N LEU A 80 -6.88 2.29 21.76
CA LEU A 80 -7.07 3.15 22.91
C LEU A 80 -5.84 3.12 23.84
N PRO A 81 -5.37 4.26 24.37
CA PRO A 81 -4.18 4.31 25.20
C PRO A 81 -4.17 3.31 26.37
N GLN A 82 -5.34 3.09 26.98
CA GLN A 82 -5.55 2.17 28.10
C GLN A 82 -5.28 0.70 27.73
N HIS A 83 -5.36 0.37 26.43
CA HIS A 83 -5.22 -0.98 25.87
C HIS A 83 -3.97 -1.13 24.98
N GLN A 84 -3.12 -0.10 24.93
CA GLN A 84 -1.85 -0.18 24.19
C GLN A 84 -0.88 -1.13 24.89
N ARG A 85 0.00 -1.76 24.10
CA ARG A 85 1.03 -2.72 24.57
C ARG A 85 0.50 -4.02 25.18
N GLN A 86 -0.80 -4.32 25.06
CA GLN A 86 -1.44 -5.57 25.50
C GLN A 86 -1.61 -6.61 24.36
N GLY A 87 -0.90 -6.46 23.24
CA GLY A 87 -0.99 -7.39 22.11
C GLY A 87 -2.15 -7.13 21.13
N LEU A 88 -3.11 -6.25 21.44
CA LEU A 88 -4.24 -5.95 20.53
C LEU A 88 -3.82 -5.48 19.13
N GLY A 89 -2.76 -4.66 19.05
CA GLY A 89 -2.22 -4.21 17.76
C GLY A 89 -1.72 -5.38 16.90
N GLN A 90 -1.04 -6.35 17.53
CA GLN A 90 -0.58 -7.56 16.86
C GLN A 90 -1.75 -8.43 16.43
N ALA A 91 -2.77 -8.61 17.27
CA ALA A 91 -3.96 -9.36 16.92
C ALA A 91 -4.70 -8.74 15.71
N LEU A 92 -4.84 -7.42 15.66
CA LEU A 92 -5.40 -6.72 14.50
C LEU A 92 -4.61 -6.99 13.22
N PHE A 93 -3.28 -6.89 13.28
CA PHE A 93 -2.43 -7.18 12.13
C PHE A 93 -2.41 -8.67 11.74
N GLN A 94 -2.60 -9.61 12.67
CA GLN A 94 -2.74 -11.03 12.36
C GLN A 94 -4.02 -11.31 11.55
N VAL A 95 -5.15 -10.73 11.98
CA VAL A 95 -6.42 -10.85 11.24
C VAL A 95 -6.31 -10.19 9.86
N PHE A 96 -5.68 -9.02 9.78
CA PHE A 96 -5.40 -8.34 8.52
C PHE A 96 -4.58 -9.22 7.56
N GLN A 97 -3.46 -9.78 8.01
CA GLN A 97 -2.63 -10.68 7.19
C GLN A 97 -3.40 -11.91 6.71
N ALA A 98 -4.19 -12.52 7.59
CA ALA A 98 -4.99 -13.69 7.24
C ALA A 98 -6.11 -13.38 6.22
N THR A 99 -6.67 -12.17 6.28
CA THR A 99 -7.78 -11.76 5.40
C THR A 99 -7.28 -11.33 4.03
N GLU A 100 -6.23 -10.51 3.98
CA GLU A 100 -5.73 -9.91 2.75
C GLU A 100 -4.66 -10.76 2.07
N GLN A 101 -4.13 -11.77 2.77
CA GLN A 101 -3.04 -12.65 2.31
C GLN A 101 -1.74 -11.89 1.96
N GLU A 102 -1.54 -10.73 2.58
CA GLU A 102 -0.40 -9.86 2.36
C GLU A 102 0.48 -9.77 3.61
N SER A 103 1.80 -9.76 3.40
CA SER A 103 2.76 -9.50 4.46
C SER A 103 2.78 -8.00 4.82
N PRO A 104 2.94 -7.61 6.10
CA PRO A 104 3.13 -6.21 6.49
C PRO A 104 4.36 -5.57 5.83
N GLY A 105 5.34 -6.37 5.39
CA GLY A 105 6.48 -5.89 4.61
C GLY A 105 6.16 -5.55 3.15
N SER A 106 5.04 -6.05 2.61
CA SER A 106 4.60 -5.86 1.22
C SER A 106 3.56 -4.76 1.03
N VAL A 107 3.15 -4.08 2.11
CA VAL A 107 2.14 -3.02 2.08
C VAL A 107 2.74 -1.64 2.28
N ALA A 108 2.01 -0.61 1.85
CA ALA A 108 2.36 0.78 2.07
C ALA A 108 1.66 1.34 3.32
N TYR A 109 2.28 2.31 3.99
CA TYR A 109 1.75 2.95 5.19
C TYR A 109 1.57 4.45 4.98
N ASP A 110 0.36 4.98 5.17
CA ASP A 110 0.07 6.41 5.03
C ASP A 110 0.45 7.17 6.31
N THR A 111 1.48 8.03 6.25
CA THR A 111 1.96 8.84 7.39
C THR A 111 2.12 8.07 8.71
N PRO A 112 2.92 6.99 8.76
CA PRO A 112 3.03 6.16 9.95
C PRO A 112 3.57 6.95 11.14
N SER A 113 2.86 6.86 12.28
CA SER A 113 3.34 7.48 13.53
C SER A 113 4.63 6.78 14.04
N PRO A 114 5.46 7.47 14.84
CA PRO A 114 6.64 6.84 15.45
C PRO A 114 6.32 5.58 16.27
N LYS A 115 5.13 5.54 16.89
CA LYS A 115 4.62 4.36 17.61
C LYS A 115 4.36 3.18 16.67
N LEU A 116 3.81 3.45 15.49
CA LEU A 116 3.57 2.43 14.47
C LEU A 116 4.90 1.91 13.90
N LEU A 117 5.84 2.79 13.57
CA LEU A 117 7.18 2.37 13.10
C LEU A 117 7.87 1.46 14.13
N SER A 118 7.86 1.85 15.41
CA SER A 118 8.43 1.02 16.49
C SER A 118 7.72 -0.34 16.65
N PHE A 119 6.40 -0.37 16.42
CA PHE A 119 5.62 -1.60 16.43
C PHE A 119 6.01 -2.53 15.26
N LEU A 120 6.13 -1.98 14.06
CA LEU A 120 6.50 -2.73 12.86
C LEU A 120 7.92 -3.29 12.95
N GLN A 121 8.86 -2.50 13.46
CA GLN A 121 10.22 -2.97 13.72
C GLN A 121 10.23 -4.12 14.74
N LYS A 122 9.51 -3.99 15.86
CA LYS A 122 9.49 -5.00 16.92
C LYS A 122 8.85 -6.33 16.48
N HIS A 123 7.72 -6.28 15.79
CA HIS A 123 6.91 -7.47 15.50
C HIS A 123 7.18 -8.08 14.12
N TYR A 124 7.66 -7.29 13.16
CA TYR A 124 7.85 -7.71 11.77
C TYR A 124 9.27 -7.47 11.25
N GLY A 125 10.19 -6.93 12.07
CA GLY A 125 11.55 -6.62 11.63
C GLY A 125 11.63 -5.49 10.60
N LEU A 126 10.56 -4.70 10.44
CA LEU A 126 10.48 -3.64 9.44
C LEU A 126 11.06 -2.33 10.01
N GLY A 127 12.34 -2.09 9.72
CA GLY A 127 13.05 -0.85 10.10
C GLY A 127 13.52 -0.03 8.91
N ASP A 128 13.96 -0.71 7.84
CA ASP A 128 14.61 -0.04 6.71
C ASP A 128 13.61 0.28 5.60
N PHE A 129 13.51 1.57 5.26
CA PHE A 129 12.71 2.05 4.15
C PHE A 129 13.39 3.22 3.46
N MET A 130 13.14 3.36 2.16
CA MET A 130 13.58 4.53 1.41
C MET A 130 12.51 5.64 1.49
N PRO A 131 12.86 6.87 1.87
CA PRO A 131 11.96 8.01 1.80
C PRO A 131 11.38 8.18 0.40
N GLN A 132 10.06 8.39 0.33
CA GLN A 132 9.34 8.66 -0.92
C GLN A 132 8.96 10.14 -0.97
N ASP A 133 8.75 10.69 -2.17
CA ASP A 133 8.27 12.07 -2.33
C ASP A 133 6.78 12.21 -1.93
N ASN A 134 6.06 11.08 -1.90
CA ASN A 134 4.71 11.00 -1.38
C ASN A 134 4.71 10.83 0.16
N ARG A 135 3.53 10.84 0.78
CA ARG A 135 3.39 10.67 2.24
C ARG A 135 3.42 9.21 2.73
N PHE A 136 3.61 8.27 1.80
CA PHE A 136 3.58 6.85 2.08
C PHE A 136 4.98 6.33 2.39
N VAL A 137 5.03 5.37 3.31
CA VAL A 137 6.23 4.60 3.62
C VAL A 137 6.07 3.19 3.09
N VAL A 138 7.06 2.74 2.31
CA VAL A 138 7.16 1.38 1.78
C VAL A 138 8.52 0.83 2.22
N PHE A 139 8.50 -0.31 2.93
CA PHE A 139 9.72 -0.90 3.48
C PHE A 139 10.54 -1.65 2.42
N ASN A 140 11.83 -1.83 2.68
CA ASN A 140 12.73 -2.49 1.74
C ASN A 140 12.33 -3.95 1.45
N ALA A 141 11.65 -4.61 2.40
CA ALA A 141 11.10 -5.95 2.23
C ALA A 141 10.15 -6.06 1.02
N PHE A 142 9.42 -5.00 0.69
CA PHE A 142 8.57 -4.94 -0.50
C PHE A 142 9.38 -5.11 -1.80
N TRP A 143 10.51 -4.40 -1.91
CA TRP A 143 11.34 -4.45 -3.11
C TRP A 143 12.05 -5.79 -3.27
N GLN A 144 12.44 -6.41 -2.16
CA GLN A 144 13.08 -7.73 -2.15
C GLN A 144 12.12 -8.80 -2.70
N SER A 145 10.86 -8.85 -2.25
CA SER A 145 9.88 -9.84 -2.70
C SER A 145 9.49 -9.68 -4.18
N HIS A 146 9.55 -8.46 -4.71
CA HIS A 146 9.22 -8.16 -6.11
C HIS A 146 10.42 -8.23 -7.06
N SER A 147 11.64 -8.28 -6.53
CA SER A 147 12.86 -8.47 -7.34
C SER A 147 13.04 -9.92 -7.80
N SER A 148 12.54 -10.89 -7.02
CA SER A 148 12.69 -12.32 -7.29
C SER A 148 11.64 -12.88 -8.25
N SER A 149 10.56 -12.14 -8.50
CA SER A 149 9.36 -12.64 -9.20
C SER A 149 9.11 -11.99 -10.57
N ASN A 150 9.97 -11.08 -11.06
CA ASN A 150 9.66 -10.34 -12.29
C ASN A 150 10.88 -9.88 -13.10
N ALA A 151 11.31 -10.73 -14.02
CA ALA A 151 12.00 -10.29 -15.24
C ALA A 151 10.99 -9.73 -16.29
N GLU A 152 9.69 -10.01 -16.16
CA GLU A 152 8.68 -9.75 -17.20
C GLU A 152 7.84 -8.47 -16.97
N GLN A 153 7.62 -8.00 -15.73
CA GLN A 153 6.85 -6.75 -15.48
C GLN A 153 7.68 -5.45 -15.46
N ARG A 154 8.91 -5.46 -15.99
CA ARG A 154 9.72 -4.23 -16.11
C ARG A 154 9.20 -3.25 -17.17
N GLU A 155 8.29 -3.67 -18.05
CA GLU A 155 7.89 -2.87 -19.21
C GLU A 155 6.94 -1.70 -18.92
N GLU A 156 6.32 -1.61 -17.73
CA GLU A 156 5.25 -0.62 -17.50
C GLU A 156 5.61 0.53 -16.53
N CYS A 157 6.89 0.68 -16.17
CA CYS A 157 7.33 1.77 -15.26
C CYS A 157 7.98 2.99 -15.97
N CYS A 158 8.35 2.92 -17.24
CA CYS A 158 9.04 4.07 -17.85
C CYS A 158 8.04 5.08 -18.41
N ILE A 159 7.57 6.05 -17.61
CA ILE A 159 7.16 7.34 -18.18
C ILE A 159 8.44 7.97 -18.72
N LYS A 160 8.68 7.80 -20.03
CA LYS A 160 9.73 8.54 -20.74
C LYS A 160 9.38 10.02 -20.67
N GLY A 161 10.09 10.76 -19.84
CA GLY A 161 10.15 12.22 -19.96
C GLY A 161 10.59 12.54 -21.38
N THR A 162 9.69 13.09 -22.19
CA THR A 162 10.06 13.65 -23.49
C THR A 162 10.41 15.10 -23.24
N ASP A 163 11.71 15.38 -23.28
CA ASP A 163 12.24 16.72 -23.37
C ASP A 163 11.82 17.38 -24.70
N ALA A 164 11.80 18.71 -24.64
CA ALA A 164 11.33 19.68 -25.60
C ALA A 164 11.61 19.41 -27.10
N ALA A 165 10.58 19.76 -27.88
CA ALA A 165 10.54 20.12 -29.29
C ALA A 165 11.88 20.35 -30.03
N THR A 166 12.07 19.64 -31.15
CA THR A 166 12.52 20.21 -32.45
C THR A 166 12.10 19.28 -33.59
N GLN A 167 11.55 19.89 -34.65
CA GLN A 167 11.01 19.28 -35.87
C GLN A 167 12.09 18.57 -36.71
N GLN A 168 11.74 17.44 -37.36
CA GLN A 168 11.62 17.38 -38.82
C GLN A 168 11.11 16.02 -39.36
N ILE A 169 10.17 16.17 -40.29
CA ILE A 169 9.50 15.24 -41.21
C ILE A 169 10.48 14.31 -41.96
N ARG A 170 10.16 13.00 -42.10
CA ARG A 170 10.30 12.25 -43.38
C ARG A 170 9.30 11.08 -43.46
N ILE A 171 8.58 11.08 -44.58
CA ILE A 171 7.64 10.08 -45.09
C ILE A 171 8.44 8.94 -45.76
N GLY A 172 7.99 7.69 -45.66
CA GLY A 172 8.46 6.62 -46.54
C GLY A 172 8.17 5.19 -46.08
N THR A 173 7.01 4.65 -46.42
CA THR A 173 6.91 3.30 -47.03
C THR A 173 7.13 3.46 -48.55
N PRO A 174 7.40 2.41 -49.36
CA PRO A 174 7.27 0.96 -49.14
C PRO A 174 8.50 0.14 -49.60
N CYS A 175 8.51 -1.20 -49.39
CA CYS A 175 8.74 -2.18 -50.47
C CYS A 175 8.87 -3.64 -49.98
N SER A 176 7.95 -4.44 -50.52
CA SER A 176 8.01 -5.83 -51.03
C SER A 176 9.27 -6.72 -50.90
N ALA A 177 8.94 -8.01 -50.73
CA ALA A 177 9.71 -9.27 -50.75
C ALA A 177 10.79 -9.44 -51.84
N PRO A 178 11.57 -10.54 -51.74
CA PRO A 178 11.32 -11.63 -52.70
C PRO A 178 11.30 -13.04 -52.08
N SER A 179 10.70 -13.92 -52.88
CA SER A 179 10.44 -15.36 -52.73
C SER A 179 11.68 -16.24 -52.94
N ASN A 180 11.55 -17.52 -52.53
CA ASN A 180 11.80 -18.77 -53.29
C ASN A 180 12.09 -19.89 -52.25
N SER A 181 11.23 -20.87 -51.98
CA SER A 181 10.68 -22.01 -52.76
C SER A 181 11.40 -23.35 -52.46
N CYS A 182 10.62 -24.43 -52.51
CA CYS A 182 10.97 -25.88 -52.57
C CYS A 182 11.06 -26.64 -51.23
N THR A 183 10.58 -27.88 -51.05
CA THR A 183 9.67 -28.82 -51.76
C THR A 183 9.41 -30.01 -50.81
N LEU A 184 8.28 -30.69 -51.01
CA LEU A 184 7.77 -31.97 -50.48
C LEU A 184 8.77 -33.00 -49.89
N ALA A 185 8.27 -33.80 -48.94
CA ALA A 185 8.33 -35.27 -49.03
C ALA A 185 7.29 -35.97 -48.12
N ILE A 186 6.39 -36.72 -48.80
CA ILE A 186 5.65 -37.97 -48.47
C ILE A 186 4.81 -38.00 -47.20
#